data_AF-A0A920PKK4-F1
#
_entry.id   AF-A0A920PKK4-F1
#
_cell.length_a   1.000
_cell.length_b   1.000
_cell.length_c   1.000
_cell.angle_alpha   90.00
_cell.angle_beta   90.00
_cell.angle_gamma   90.00
#
_symmetry.space_group_name_H-M   'P 1'
#
loop_
_entity.id
_entity.type
_entity.pdbx_description
1 polymer ?
#
loop_
_entity_poly.entity_id
_entity_poly.type
_entity_poly.pdbx_seq_one_letter_code
_entity_poly.pdbx_strand_id
1 'polypeptide(L)'
;MRKASPLRKGFKNEGVDLVDVSTGQTSTHADPGYGRMYQVPFADRIRNEIGVATLAVGNIFEADHVNSILASGRADLVALARPHLSDPFWTLRAAAELNYDSQGLAPTILSWGDQQHRNLDRTGQLLRQI
;
A
#
# COMPACT_ATOMS: atom_id res chain seq x y z
N MET A 1 -10.86 -6.43 -30.06
CA MET A 1 -10.41 -5.14 -29.47
C MET A 1 -11.56 -4.56 -28.64
N ARG A 2 -11.43 -4.43 -27.31
CA ARG A 2 -12.45 -3.77 -26.47
C ARG A 2 -12.35 -2.25 -26.66
N LYS A 3 -13.47 -1.58 -26.98
CA LYS A 3 -13.53 -0.10 -27.06
C LYS A 3 -13.16 0.48 -25.69
N ALA A 4 -12.41 1.59 -25.67
CA ALA A 4 -12.07 2.30 -24.43
C ALA A 4 -13.34 2.74 -23.70
N SER A 5 -13.43 2.44 -22.40
CA SER A 5 -14.55 2.85 -21.52
C SER A 5 -14.77 4.38 -21.59
N PRO A 6 -16.02 4.87 -21.58
CA PRO A 6 -16.30 6.30 -21.47
C PRO A 6 -15.61 6.97 -20.27
N LEU A 7 -15.49 6.25 -19.14
CA LEU A 7 -14.78 6.71 -17.95
C LEU A 7 -13.27 6.93 -18.20
N ARG A 8 -12.65 6.08 -19.04
CA ARG A 8 -11.24 6.24 -19.42
C ARG A 8 -11.00 7.53 -20.17
N LYS A 9 -11.91 7.88 -21.09
CA LYS A 9 -11.84 9.15 -21.80
C LYS A 9 -12.09 10.32 -20.86
N GLY A 10 -13.06 10.21 -19.95
CA GLY A 10 -13.34 11.21 -18.92
C GLY A 10 -12.10 11.54 -18.10
N PHE A 11 -11.54 10.57 -17.37
CA PHE A 11 -10.40 10.83 -16.48
C PHE A 11 -9.17 11.39 -17.20
N LYS A 12 -8.86 10.88 -18.40
CA LYS A 12 -7.73 11.40 -19.18
C LYS A 12 -7.96 12.81 -19.72
N ASN A 13 -9.17 13.11 -20.18
CA ASN A 13 -9.48 14.43 -20.72
C ASN A 13 -9.50 15.51 -19.63
N GLU A 14 -9.86 15.15 -18.41
CA GLU A 14 -9.89 16.05 -17.25
C GLU A 14 -8.53 16.16 -16.52
N GLY A 15 -7.49 15.48 -17.00
CA GLY A 15 -6.13 15.57 -16.42
C GLY A 15 -5.98 14.87 -15.07
N VAL A 16 -6.72 13.78 -14.82
CA VAL A 16 -6.57 13.00 -13.57
C VAL A 16 -5.30 12.16 -13.63
N ASP A 17 -4.36 12.44 -12.71
CA ASP A 17 -3.10 11.71 -12.59
C ASP A 17 -3.24 10.37 -11.85
N LEU A 18 -4.12 10.32 -10.84
CA LEU A 18 -4.26 9.19 -9.92
C LEU A 18 -5.68 9.14 -9.34
N VAL A 19 -6.22 7.95 -9.12
CA VAL A 19 -7.49 7.72 -8.43
C VAL A 19 -7.26 6.99 -7.11
N ASP A 20 -7.67 7.59 -5.99
CA ASP A 20 -7.79 6.89 -4.70
C ASP A 20 -9.10 6.08 -4.64
N VAL A 21 -8.96 4.76 -4.52
CA VAL A 21 -10.08 3.84 -4.71
C VAL A 21 -10.59 3.29 -3.38
N SER A 22 -11.67 3.90 -2.91
CA SER A 22 -12.48 3.46 -1.77
C SER A 22 -13.86 2.95 -2.23
N THR A 23 -14.60 2.27 -1.36
CA THR A 23 -15.95 1.74 -1.66
C THR A 23 -17.08 2.55 -1.02
N GLY A 24 -16.78 3.73 -0.47
CA GLY A 24 -17.79 4.66 0.04
C GLY A 24 -18.37 4.24 1.38
N GLN A 25 -19.61 3.72 1.38
CA GLN A 25 -20.59 3.69 2.51
C GLN A 25 -21.48 4.93 2.61
N THR A 26 -21.98 5.41 1.48
CA THR A 26 -22.86 6.59 1.37
C THR A 26 -24.32 6.34 1.80
N SER A 27 -24.66 5.10 2.15
CA SER A 27 -25.98 4.72 2.67
C SER A 27 -25.82 3.90 3.94
N THR A 28 -26.72 4.11 4.90
CA THR A 28 -26.81 3.29 6.12
C THR A 28 -27.23 1.85 5.86
N HIS A 29 -27.75 1.55 4.66
CA HIS A 29 -28.14 0.22 4.24
C HIS A 29 -27.01 -0.50 3.47
N ALA A 30 -25.83 0.13 3.35
CA ALA A 30 -24.69 -0.49 2.69
C ALA A 30 -24.23 -1.72 3.48
N ASP A 31 -24.03 -2.84 2.79
CA ASP A 31 -23.52 -4.09 3.35
C ASP A 31 -22.18 -4.45 2.67
N PRO A 32 -21.08 -3.75 3.00
CA PRO A 32 -19.78 -4.02 2.42
C PRO A 32 -19.22 -5.34 2.94
N GLY A 33 -18.82 -6.22 2.02
CA GLY A 33 -18.06 -7.43 2.34
C GLY A 33 -16.65 -7.08 2.82
N TYR A 34 -16.51 -6.82 4.11
CA TYR A 34 -15.21 -6.54 4.72
C TYR A 34 -14.31 -7.77 4.73
N GLY A 35 -13.02 -7.51 4.61
CA GLY A 35 -12.00 -8.53 4.62
C GLY A 35 -10.62 -7.94 4.44
N ARG A 36 -9.61 -8.80 4.38
CA ARG A 36 -8.23 -8.42 4.03
C ARG A 36 -8.23 -7.83 2.62
N MET A 37 -7.63 -6.66 2.43
CA MET A 37 -7.46 -6.05 1.09
C MET A 37 -8.76 -5.88 0.29
N TYR A 38 -9.90 -5.70 0.96
CA TYR A 38 -11.23 -5.84 0.32
C TYR A 38 -11.51 -4.81 -0.78
N GLN A 39 -10.85 -3.64 -0.78
CA GLN A 39 -11.04 -2.64 -1.82
C GLN A 39 -10.06 -2.80 -3.00
N VAL A 40 -9.01 -3.61 -2.85
CA VAL A 40 -7.98 -3.80 -3.88
C VAL A 40 -8.53 -4.31 -5.22
N PRO A 41 -9.52 -5.23 -5.28
CA PRO A 41 -10.11 -5.63 -6.55
C PRO A 41 -10.72 -4.47 -7.35
N PHE A 42 -11.17 -3.40 -6.70
CA PHE A 42 -11.69 -2.21 -7.40
C PHE A 42 -10.55 -1.36 -7.96
N ALA A 43 -9.47 -1.17 -7.19
CA ALA A 43 -8.27 -0.45 -7.65
C ALA A 43 -7.65 -1.13 -8.87
N ASP A 44 -7.57 -2.45 -8.83
CA ASP A 44 -7.08 -3.31 -9.91
C ASP A 44 -7.88 -3.13 -11.19
N ARG A 45 -9.22 -3.22 -11.10
CA ARG A 45 -10.09 -3.04 -12.26
C ARG A 45 -10.01 -1.63 -12.84
N ILE A 46 -9.97 -0.59 -12.00
CA ILE A 46 -9.81 0.79 -12.49
C ILE A 46 -8.45 0.93 -13.20
N ARG A 47 -7.37 0.47 -12.58
CA ARG A 47 -6.03 0.54 -13.18
C ARG A 47 -5.95 -0.19 -14.51
N ASN A 48 -6.37 -1.45 -14.53
CA ASN A 48 -6.10 -2.35 -15.66
C ASN A 48 -7.18 -2.29 -16.75
N GLU A 49 -8.44 -1.94 -16.43
CA GLU A 49 -9.50 -1.78 -17.44
C GLU A 49 -9.66 -0.33 -17.91
N ILE A 50 -9.48 0.65 -17.02
CA ILE A 50 -9.66 2.08 -17.33
C ILE A 50 -8.31 2.73 -17.69
N GLY A 51 -7.17 2.23 -17.20
CA GLY A 51 -5.86 2.72 -17.62
C GLY A 51 -5.53 4.11 -17.08
N VAL A 52 -5.89 4.33 -15.81
CA VAL A 52 -5.49 5.48 -14.97
C VAL A 52 -4.74 4.93 -13.75
N ALA A 53 -3.76 5.65 -13.23
CA ALA A 53 -3.01 5.18 -12.07
C ALA A 53 -3.92 5.13 -10.82
N THR A 54 -3.68 4.18 -9.92
CA THR A 54 -4.52 4.01 -8.73
C THR A 54 -3.72 3.94 -7.44
N LEU A 55 -4.32 4.48 -6.37
CA LEU A 55 -3.93 4.30 -4.99
C LEU A 55 -4.89 3.29 -4.34
N ALA A 56 -4.36 2.16 -3.90
CA ALA A 56 -5.12 1.15 -3.19
C ALA A 56 -5.17 1.43 -1.68
N VAL A 57 -6.35 1.24 -1.10
CA VAL A 57 -6.63 1.33 0.34
C VAL A 57 -7.44 0.12 0.79
N GLY A 58 -7.81 0.05 2.07
CA GLY A 58 -8.82 -0.89 2.56
C GLY A 58 -8.24 -2.13 3.21
N ASN A 59 -8.07 -2.05 4.53
CA ASN A 59 -7.62 -3.15 5.39
C ASN A 59 -6.30 -3.81 4.91
N ILE A 60 -5.32 -2.95 4.64
CA ILE A 60 -3.93 -3.27 4.31
C ILE A 60 -3.09 -2.94 5.54
N PHE A 61 -2.30 -3.89 6.03
CA PHE A 61 -1.61 -3.76 7.33
C PHE A 61 -0.32 -4.58 7.47
N GLU A 62 -0.01 -5.47 6.52
CA GLU A 62 1.24 -6.24 6.46
C GLU A 62 2.08 -5.74 5.27
N ALA A 63 3.41 -5.79 5.39
CA ALA A 63 4.32 -5.42 4.31
C ALA A 63 4.10 -6.30 3.06
N ASP A 64 3.81 -7.59 3.27
CA ASP A 64 3.51 -8.52 2.19
C ASP A 64 2.25 -8.16 1.40
N HIS A 65 1.24 -7.54 2.04
CA HIS A 65 0.09 -7.03 1.30
C HIS A 65 0.52 -5.92 0.34
N VAL A 66 1.28 -4.94 0.85
CA VAL A 66 1.76 -3.80 0.07
C VAL A 66 2.59 -4.29 -1.12
N ASN A 67 3.58 -5.13 -0.85
CA ASN A 67 4.45 -5.69 -1.88
C ASN A 67 3.67 -6.52 -2.90
N SER A 68 2.72 -7.36 -2.46
CA SER A 68 1.90 -8.16 -3.36
C SER A 68 1.04 -7.29 -4.28
N ILE A 69 0.43 -6.23 -3.76
CA ILE A 69 -0.41 -5.30 -4.56
C ILE A 69 0.42 -4.61 -5.64
N LEU A 70 1.59 -4.08 -5.26
CA LEU A 70 2.47 -3.35 -6.18
C LEU A 70 3.11 -4.29 -7.21
N ALA A 71 3.70 -5.41 -6.76
CA ALA A 71 4.40 -6.35 -7.62
C ALA A 71 3.46 -7.03 -8.64
N SER A 72 2.20 -7.24 -8.28
CA SER A 72 1.19 -7.78 -9.21
C SER A 72 0.55 -6.73 -10.13
N GLY A 73 0.92 -5.45 -10.00
CA GLY A 73 0.38 -4.37 -10.82
C GLY A 73 -1.10 -4.10 -10.58
N ARG A 74 -1.60 -4.36 -9.37
CA ARG A 74 -3.00 -4.13 -8.99
C ARG A 74 -3.27 -2.69 -8.54
N ALA A 75 -2.21 -1.95 -8.19
CA ALA A 75 -2.23 -0.52 -7.95
C ALA A 75 -0.83 0.07 -8.21
N ASP A 76 -0.75 1.39 -8.32
CA ASP A 76 0.52 2.11 -8.48
C ASP A 76 1.04 2.65 -7.15
N LEU A 77 0.14 2.87 -6.18
CA LEU A 77 0.46 3.25 -4.81
C LEU A 77 -0.43 2.48 -3.82
N VAL A 78 0.02 2.42 -2.56
CA VAL A 78 -0.76 1.85 -1.44
C VAL A 78 -0.79 2.83 -0.28
N ALA A 79 -1.98 3.12 0.24
CA ALA A 79 -2.17 3.96 1.41
C ALA A 79 -2.50 3.13 2.66
N LEU A 80 -1.81 3.45 3.76
CA LEU A 80 -1.93 2.81 5.06
C LEU A 80 -2.42 3.82 6.09
N ALA A 81 -3.57 3.54 6.72
CA ALA A 81 -4.16 4.40 7.75
C ALA A 81 -3.95 3.83 9.16
N ARG A 82 -4.80 2.89 9.59
CA ARG A 82 -4.76 2.27 10.93
C ARG A 82 -3.38 1.73 11.35
N PRO A 83 -2.56 1.11 10.47
CA PRO A 83 -1.21 0.70 10.84
C PRO A 83 -0.32 1.85 11.32
N HIS A 84 -0.38 3.02 10.66
CA HIS A 84 0.37 4.21 11.07
C HIS A 84 -0.18 4.85 12.35
N LEU A 85 -1.47 4.69 12.65
CA LEU A 85 -2.04 5.15 13.92
C LEU A 85 -1.57 4.29 15.10
N SER A 86 -1.44 2.97 14.92
CA SER A 86 -0.92 2.08 15.95
C SER A 86 0.60 2.14 16.08
N ASP A 87 1.31 2.37 14.97
CA ASP A 87 2.76 2.42 14.89
C ASP A 87 3.17 3.49 13.85
N PRO A 88 3.47 4.73 14.27
CA PRO A 88 3.86 5.79 13.35
C PRO A 88 5.12 5.47 12.54
N PHE A 89 5.97 4.56 13.02
CA PHE A 89 7.20 4.13 12.35
C PHE A 89 7.02 2.82 11.58
N TRP A 90 5.79 2.38 11.35
CA TRP A 90 5.46 1.12 10.66
C TRP A 90 6.25 0.96 9.35
N THR A 91 6.38 2.02 8.55
CA THR A 91 7.10 1.96 7.26
C THR A 91 8.59 1.69 7.45
N LEU A 92 9.23 2.35 8.42
CA LEU A 92 10.66 2.15 8.70
C LEU A 92 10.91 0.77 9.31
N ARG A 93 10.03 0.30 10.19
CA ARG A 93 10.10 -1.05 10.75
C ARG A 93 9.91 -2.12 9.67
N ALA A 94 8.92 -1.97 8.79
CA ALA A 94 8.69 -2.88 7.67
C ALA A 94 9.90 -2.92 6.73
N ALA A 95 10.51 -1.77 6.43
CA ALA A 95 11.74 -1.73 5.65
C ALA A 95 12.90 -2.44 6.35
N ALA A 96 13.03 -2.29 7.68
CA ALA A 96 14.04 -2.99 8.46
C ALA A 96 13.82 -4.52 8.46
N GLU A 97 12.58 -4.98 8.63
CA GLU A 97 12.19 -6.39 8.55
C GLU A 97 12.49 -7.01 7.18
N LEU A 98 12.40 -6.21 6.11
CA LEU A 98 12.70 -6.60 4.73
C LEU A 98 14.18 -6.40 4.35
N ASN A 99 15.04 -5.95 5.26
CA ASN A 99 16.43 -5.56 4.98
C ASN A 99 16.57 -4.54 3.85
N TYR A 100 15.67 -3.58 3.78
CA TYR A 100 15.69 -2.49 2.80
C TYR A 100 16.22 -1.19 3.43
N ASP A 101 17.39 -0.72 2.98
CA ASP A 101 18.14 0.40 3.58
C ASP A 101 18.31 1.61 2.65
N SER A 102 17.96 1.50 1.37
CA SER A 102 18.06 2.60 0.39
C SER A 102 16.90 3.59 0.43
N GLN A 103 16.47 3.96 1.65
CA GLN A 103 15.38 4.89 1.88
C GLN A 103 15.92 6.33 1.75
N GLY A 104 15.33 7.17 0.90
CA GLY A 104 15.74 8.57 0.69
C GLY A 104 15.35 9.51 1.84
N LEU A 105 15.69 9.14 3.07
CA LEU A 105 15.23 9.82 4.28
C LEU A 105 16.19 10.89 4.77
N ALA A 106 15.67 11.83 5.57
CA ALA A 106 16.52 12.79 6.26
C ALA A 106 17.51 12.07 7.22
N PRO A 107 18.72 12.62 7.42
CA PRO A 107 19.76 11.96 8.24
C PRO A 107 19.33 11.56 9.65
N THR A 108 18.46 12.35 10.28
CA THR A 108 17.92 12.07 11.62
C THR A 108 16.99 10.86 11.67
N ILE A 109 16.31 10.56 10.56
CA ILE A 109 15.42 9.40 10.43
C ILE A 109 16.25 8.16 10.02
N LEU A 110 17.29 8.35 9.19
CA LEU A 110 18.21 7.28 8.81
C LEU A 110 18.88 6.65 10.03
N SER A 111 19.39 7.46 10.97
CA SER A 111 20.05 6.94 12.18
C SER A 111 19.12 6.09 13.06
N TRP A 112 17.83 6.42 13.10
CA TRP A 112 16.81 5.61 13.77
C TRP A 112 16.57 4.30 13.01
N GLY A 113 16.44 4.37 11.68
CA GLY A 113 16.30 3.19 10.81
C GLY A 113 17.45 2.21 11.01
N ASP A 114 18.69 2.70 10.94
CA ASP A 114 19.90 1.90 11.14
C ASP A 114 19.90 1.20 12.52
N GLN A 115 19.40 1.86 13.57
CA GLN A 115 19.28 1.24 14.88
C GLN A 115 18.26 0.09 14.88
N GLN A 116 17.15 0.22 14.16
CA GLN A 116 16.17 -0.86 14.05
C GLN A 116 16.74 -2.07 13.32
N HIS A 117 17.43 -1.87 12.19
CA HIS A 117 18.12 -2.94 11.48
C HIS A 117 19.05 -3.73 12.42
N ARG A 118 19.91 -3.02 13.17
CA ARG A 118 20.81 -3.65 14.15
C ARG A 118 20.09 -4.44 15.24
N ASN A 119 18.95 -3.93 15.72
CA ASN A 119 18.17 -4.60 16.77
C ASN A 119 17.55 -5.91 16.26
N LEU A 120 17.02 -5.91 15.04
CA LEU A 120 16.44 -7.09 14.40
C LEU A 120 17.52 -8.14 14.12
N ASP A 121 18.68 -7.73 13.61
CA ASP A 121 19.83 -8.62 13.40
C ASP A 121 20.27 -9.32 14.69
N ARG A 122 20.40 -8.55 15.77
CA ARG A 122 20.75 -9.08 17.10
C ARG A 122 19.71 -10.10 17.57
N THR A 123 18.44 -9.78 17.42
CA THR A 123 17.34 -10.67 17.80
C THR A 123 17.39 -11.98 17.00
N GLY A 124 17.60 -11.89 15.69
CA GLY A 124 17.75 -13.06 14.82
C GLY A 124 18.97 -13.92 15.17
N GLN A 125 20.08 -13.32 15.62
CA GLN A 125 21.25 -14.06 16.09
C GLN A 125 20.96 -14.83 17.39
N LEU A 126 20.27 -14.22 18.35
CA LEU A 126 19.90 -14.86 19.62
C LEU A 126 18.97 -16.05 19.41
N LEU A 127 17.97 -15.92 18.52
CA LEU A 127 17.04 -17.01 18.20
C LEU A 127 17.73 -18.20 17.53
N ARG A 128 18.88 -18.00 16.86
CA ARG A 128 19.68 -19.09 16.25
C ARG A 128 20.58 -19.83 17.24
N GLN A 129 20.69 -19.35 18.48
CA GLN A 129 21.55 -19.93 19.54
C GLN A 129 20.76 -20.80 20.54
N ILE A 130 19.44 -20.89 20.38
CA ILE A 130 18.51 -21.72 21.16
C ILE A 130 18.15 -22.94 20.33
#